data_AF-A0A368EMD5-F1
#
_entry.id   AF-A0A368EMD5-F1
#
_cell.length_a   1.000
_cell.length_b   1.000
_cell.length_c   1.000
_cell.angle_alpha   90.00
_cell.angle_beta   90.00
_cell.angle_gamma   90.00
#
_symmetry.space_group_name_H-M   'P 1'
#
loop_
_entity.id
_entity.type
_entity.pdbx_description
1 polymer ?
#
loop_
_entity_poly.entity_id
_entity_poly.type
_entity_poly.pdbx_seq_one_letter_code
_entity_poly.pdbx_strand_id
1 'polypeptide(L)' 'MDSFWVAALWAILPTIVVLTLFFWVLRSIIRADRNERREYARIEAEERAARGLPPAPAATEQ' A
#
# COMPACT_ATOMS: atom_id res chain seq x y z
N MET A 1 30.71 0.95 -30.79
CA MET A 1 29.23 0.98 -30.68
C MET A 1 28.77 0.85 -29.23
N ASP A 2 29.52 0.14 -28.39
CA ASP A 2 29.19 -0.09 -26.98
C ASP A 2 29.10 1.19 -26.15
N SER A 3 30.00 2.15 -26.36
CA SER A 3 29.99 3.44 -25.64
C SER A 3 28.71 4.25 -25.85
N PHE A 4 28.13 4.22 -27.06
CA PHE A 4 26.88 4.92 -27.35
C PHE A 4 25.70 4.31 -26.57
N TRP A 5 25.60 2.99 -26.56
CA TRP A 5 24.54 2.29 -25.82
C TRP A 5 24.69 2.46 -24.31
N VAL A 6 25.92 2.45 -23.79
CA VAL A 6 26.20 2.73 -22.38
C VAL A 6 25.79 4.17 -22.02
N ALA A 7 26.13 5.16 -22.84
CA ALA A 7 25.74 6.55 -22.61
C ALA A 7 24.22 6.74 -22.65
N ALA A 8 23.53 6.10 -23.60
CA ALA A 8 22.07 6.13 -23.70
C ALA A 8 21.40 5.51 -22.46
N LEU A 9 21.94 4.40 -21.94
CA LEU A 9 21.44 3.78 -20.72
C LEU A 9 21.59 4.71 -19.52
N TRP A 10 22.76 5.33 -19.35
CA TRP A 10 23.01 6.28 -18.26
C TRP A 10 22.14 7.54 -18.34
N ALA A 11 21.76 7.98 -19.54
CA ALA A 11 20.88 9.13 -19.73
C ALA A 11 19.43 8.85 -19.27
N ILE A 12 18.94 7.61 -19.45
CA ILE A 12 17.56 7.22 -19.12
C ILE A 12 17.45 6.66 -17.69
N LEU A 13 18.54 6.15 -17.12
CA LEU A 13 18.56 5.59 -15.76
C LEU A 13 17.89 6.50 -14.70
N PRO A 14 18.15 7.82 -14.64
CA PRO A 14 17.58 8.69 -13.61
C PRO A 14 16.05 8.77 -13.67
N THR A 15 15.47 8.79 -14.87
CA THR A 15 14.01 8.88 -15.02
C THR A 15 13.33 7.58 -14.60
N ILE A 16 13.92 6.43 -14.93
CA ILE A 16 13.44 5.12 -14.49
C ILE A 16 13.48 5.00 -12.96
N VAL A 17 14.56 5.47 -12.32
CA VAL A 17 14.67 5.46 -10.86
C VAL A 17 13.56 6.30 -10.23
N VAL A 18 13.35 7.53 -10.71
CA VAL A 18 12.28 8.41 -10.20
C VAL A 18 10.90 7.79 -10.42
N LEU A 19 10.61 7.23 -11.60
CA LEU A 19 9.35 6.56 -11.89
C LEU A 19 9.11 5.35 -10.98
N THR A 20 10.15 4.56 -10.73
CA THR A 20 10.09 3.37 -9.87
C THR A 20 9.78 3.78 -8.44
N LEU A 21 10.49 4.78 -7.91
CA LEU A 21 10.24 5.30 -6.56
C LEU A 21 8.85 5.91 -6.45
N PHE A 22 8.43 6.71 -7.43
CA PHE A 22 7.10 7.32 -7.47
C PHE A 22 5.99 6.26 -7.47
N PHE A 23 6.11 5.24 -8.33
CA PHE A 23 5.17 4.12 -8.37
C PHE A 23 5.14 3.37 -7.04
N TRP A 24 6.31 3.15 -6.43
CA TRP A 24 6.40 2.45 -5.15
C TRP A 24 5.73 3.24 -4.01
N VAL A 25 5.90 4.56 -3.97
CA VAL A 25 5.21 5.44 -3.02
C VAL A 25 3.71 5.37 -3.23
N LEU A 26 3.22 5.56 -4.46
CA LEU A 26 1.78 5.48 -4.77
C LEU A 26 1.20 4.11 -4.40
N ARG A 27 1.91 3.04 -4.75
CA ARG A 27 1.58 1.65 -4.40
C ARG A 27 1.49 1.46 -2.88
N SER A 28 2.41 2.08 -2.12
CA SER A 28 2.45 1.98 -0.66
C SER A 28 1.25 2.66 -0.02
N ILE A 29 0.90 3.87 -0.47
CA ILE A 29 -0.23 4.65 0.06
C ILE A 29 -1.55 3.90 -0.19
N ILE A 30 -1.77 3.44 -1.43
CA ILE A 30 -2.98 2.67 -1.78
C ILE A 30 -3.09 1.37 -0.98
N ARG A 31 -1.95 0.75 -0.62
CA ARG A 31 -1.96 -0.50 0.17
C ARG A 31 -2.10 -0.24 1.67
N ALA A 32 -1.57 0.87 2.17
CA ALA A 32 -1.70 1.28 3.56
C ALA A 32 -3.16 1.54 3.94
N ASP A 33 -3.92 2.28 3.12
CA ASP A 33 -5.35 2.58 3.37
C ASP A 33 -6.20 1.31 3.53
N ARG A 34 -5.88 0.25 2.78
CA ARG A 34 -6.58 -1.05 2.88
C ARG A 34 -6.23 -1.84 4.13
N ASN A 35 -5.01 -1.69 4.66
CA ASN A 35 -4.57 -2.39 5.86
C ASN A 35 -5.09 -1.70 7.13
N GLU A 36 -5.09 -0.37 7.16
CA GLU A 36 -5.57 0.41 8.30
C GLU A 36 -7.02 0.06 8.65
N ARG A 37 -7.93 0.05 7.68
CA ARG A 37 -9.34 -0.33 7.90
C ARG A 37 -9.50 -1.76 8.46
N ARG A 38 -8.64 -2.69 8.07
CA ARG A 38 -8.70 -4.09 8.51
C ARG A 38 -8.18 -4.27 9.93
N GLU A 39 -7.08 -3.61 10.26
CA GLU A 39 -6.50 -3.68 11.60
C GLU A 39 -7.39 -2.96 12.62
N TYR A 40 -7.97 -1.79 12.29
CA TYR A 40 -8.94 -1.12 13.16
C TYR A 40 -10.16 -2.00 13.45
N ALA A 41 -10.72 -2.66 12.44
CA ALA A 41 -11.85 -3.58 12.62
C ALA A 41 -11.48 -4.81 13.47
N ARG A 42 -10.25 -5.32 13.33
CA ARG A 42 -9.75 -6.44 14.14
C ARG A 42 -9.58 -6.03 15.61
N ILE A 43 -8.96 -4.88 15.86
CA ILE A 43 -8.73 -4.35 17.21
C ILE A 43 -10.07 -4.08 17.91
N GLU A 44 -11.05 -3.47 17.22
CA GLU A 44 -12.36 -3.21 17.82
C GLU A 44 -13.14 -4.52 18.10
N ALA A 45 -12.97 -5.55 17.28
CA ALA A 45 -13.54 -6.88 17.52
C ALA A 45 -12.91 -7.56 18.76
N GLU A 46 -11.59 -7.47 18.91
CA GLU A 46 -10.86 -7.97 20.08
C GLU A 46 -11.30 -7.23 21.36
N GLU A 47 -11.44 -5.90 21.33
CA GLU A 47 -11.91 -5.11 22.46
C GLU A 47 -13.38 -5.41 22.81
N ARG A 48 -14.26 -5.59 21.82
CA ARG A 48 -15.66 -5.96 22.06
C ARG A 48 -15.79 -7.36 22.64
N ALA A 49 -15.00 -8.32 22.15
CA ALA A 49 -14.95 -9.67 22.70
C ALA A 49 -14.46 -9.66 24.17
N ALA A 50 -13.41 -8.88 24.47
CA ALA A 50 -12.92 -8.70 25.84
C ALA A 50 -13.96 -8.05 26.77
N ARG A 51 -14.81 -7.16 26.24
CA ARG A 51 -15.92 -6.53 26.99
C ARG A 51 -17.21 -7.38 27.02
N GLY A 52 -17.22 -8.56 26.41
CA GLY A 52 -18.42 -9.42 26.32
C GLY A 52 -19.55 -8.79 25.50
N LEU A 53 -19.23 -7.81 24.64
CA LEU A 53 -20.21 -7.18 23.76
C LEU A 53 -20.48 -8.08 22.55
N PRO A 54 -21.73 -8.12 22.05
CA PRO A 54 -22.05 -8.87 20.85
C PRO A 54 -21.21 -8.38 19.66
N PRO A 55 -20.88 -9.26 18.69
CA PRO A 55 -20.13 -8.87 17.50
C PRO A 55 -20.84 -7.72 16.79
N ALA A 56 -20.07 -6.72 16.34
CA ALA A 56 -20.66 -5.60 15.60
C ALA A 56 -21.47 -6.14 14.41
N PRO A 57 -22.66 -5.57 14.15
CA PRO A 57 -23.47 -6.00 13.04
C PRO A 57 -22.62 -5.91 11.78
N ALA A 58 -22.52 -7.03 11.06
CA ALA A 58 -21.96 -7.03 9.71
C ALA A 58 -22.68 -5.90 8.98
N ALA A 59 -21.93 -4.91 8.49
CA ALA A 59 -22.50 -3.88 7.65
C ALA A 59 -23.18 -4.61 6.50
N THR A 60 -24.51 -4.69 6.56
CA THR A 60 -25.33 -5.25 5.50
C THR A 60 -25.13 -4.33 4.31
N GLU A 61 -24.19 -4.68 3.44
CA GLU A 61 -24.04 -4.07 2.12
C GLU A 61 -25.36 -4.30 1.37
N GLN A 62 -26.06 -3.20 1.10
CA GLN A 62 -27.00 -3.08 -0.02
C GLN A 62 -26.25 -2.48 -1.21
#